data_AF-A0A8D8XUH9-F1
#
_entry.id   AF-A0A8D8XUH9-F1
#
_cell.length_a   1.000
_cell.length_b   1.000
_cell.length_c   1.000
_cell.angle_alpha   90.00
_cell.angle_beta   90.00
_cell.angle_gamma   90.00
#
_symmetry.space_group_name_H-M   'P 1'
#
loop_
_entity.id
_entity.type
_entity.pdbx_description
1 polymer ?
#
loop_
_entity_poly.entity_id
_entity_poly.type
_entity_poly.pdbx_seq_one_letter_code
_entity_poly.pdbx_strand_id
1 'polypeptide(L)'
;MELLREEKQIFIYRDGVSDGQLESVSRVELDQYQQIVDSLMKTIPSCEYAPKITATIVQKRINTKIFQVLSPGACPNLENPPPGTTLDHTVTRKTLKEKTLKKVAPRRVKMSTKLTW
;
A
#
# COMPACT_ATOMS: atom_id res chain seq x y z
N MET A 1 27.04 12.53 -22.95
CA MET A 1 25.90 12.72 -22.03
C MET A 1 25.14 11.42 -21.98
N GLU A 2 25.29 10.63 -20.92
CA GLU A 2 24.44 9.47 -20.66
C GLU A 2 23.01 9.96 -20.48
N LEU A 3 22.14 9.61 -21.42
CA LEU A 3 20.70 9.74 -21.25
C LEU A 3 20.32 8.87 -20.04
N LEU A 4 20.01 9.51 -18.91
CA LEU A 4 19.28 8.87 -17.81
C LEU A 4 17.98 8.32 -18.41
N ARG A 5 17.97 7.03 -18.73
CA ARG A 5 16.81 6.30 -19.20
C ARG A 5 15.83 6.30 -18.02
N GLU A 6 14.87 7.22 -18.01
CA GLU A 6 13.84 7.24 -16.97
C GLU A 6 13.10 5.91 -17.02
N GLU A 7 13.34 5.07 -16.00
CA GLU A 7 12.59 3.85 -15.81
C GLU A 7 11.14 4.22 -15.50
N LYS A 8 10.24 4.09 -16.49
CA LYS A 8 8.81 4.33 -16.30
C LYS A 8 8.21 3.19 -15.47
N GLN A 9 7.96 3.45 -14.20
CA GLN A 9 7.30 2.49 -13.31
C GLN A 9 5.80 2.76 -13.22
N ILE A 10 4.99 1.70 -13.28
CA ILE A 10 3.54 1.78 -13.12
C ILE A 10 3.20 1.24 -11.72
N PHE A 11 2.62 2.09 -10.88
CA PHE A 11 2.12 1.72 -9.57
C PHE A 11 0.61 1.54 -9.61
N ILE A 12 0.14 0.37 -9.18
CA ILE A 12 -1.28 0.04 -9.15
C ILE A 12 -1.68 -0.14 -7.70
N TYR A 13 -2.67 0.62 -7.23
CA TYR A 13 -3.22 0.48 -5.88
C TYR A 13 -4.60 -0.17 -5.95
N ARG A 14 -4.71 -1.40 -5.45
CA ARG A 14 -5.96 -2.15 -5.45
C ARG A 14 -6.62 -2.09 -4.08
N ASP A 15 -7.76 -1.42 -3.97
CA ASP A 15 -8.58 -1.37 -2.76
C ASP A 15 -9.68 -2.45 -2.78
N GLY A 16 -10.05 -2.96 -1.62
CA GLY A 16 -11.25 -3.80 -1.46
C GLY A 16 -11.08 -5.30 -1.70
N VAL A 17 -9.87 -5.84 -1.53
CA VAL A 17 -9.60 -7.28 -1.69
C VAL A 17 -9.70 -8.00 -0.34
N SER A 18 -10.50 -9.07 -0.29
CA SER A 18 -10.56 -9.98 0.87
C SER A 18 -9.39 -10.97 0.86
N ASP A 19 -8.95 -11.47 2.01
CA ASP A 19 -7.84 -12.43 2.13
C ASP A 19 -7.98 -13.65 1.20
N GLY A 20 -9.18 -14.19 1.05
CA GLY A 20 -9.44 -15.35 0.18
C GLY A 20 -9.33 -15.05 -1.32
N GLN A 21 -9.34 -13.77 -1.72
CA GLN A 21 -9.21 -13.33 -3.10
C GLN A 21 -7.78 -12.91 -3.45
N LEU A 22 -6.87 -12.86 -2.47
CA LEU A 22 -5.51 -12.36 -2.66
C LEU A 22 -4.76 -13.18 -3.71
N GLU A 23 -4.89 -14.51 -3.68
CA GLU A 23 -4.25 -15.38 -4.66
C GLU A 23 -4.83 -15.18 -6.07
N SER A 24 -6.17 -15.14 -6.19
CA SER A 24 -6.84 -14.91 -7.47
C SER A 24 -6.48 -13.55 -8.07
N VAL A 25 -6.47 -12.49 -7.27
CA VAL A 25 -6.06 -11.14 -7.69
C VAL A 25 -4.60 -11.15 -8.13
N SER A 26 -3.71 -11.79 -7.35
CA SER A 26 -2.28 -11.86 -7.71
C SER A 26 -2.03 -12.61 -9.01
N ARG A 27 -2.81 -13.64 -9.36
CA ARG A 27 -2.59 -14.40 -10.60
C ARG A 27 -3.33 -13.77 -11.78
N VAL A 28 -4.61 -13.46 -11.62
CA VAL A 28 -5.47 -13.03 -12.71
C VAL A 28 -5.26 -11.56 -13.05
N GLU A 29 -5.29 -10.65 -12.08
CA GLU A 29 -5.15 -9.21 -12.37
C GLU A 29 -3.72 -8.89 -12.84
N LEU A 30 -2.68 -9.53 -12.27
CA LEU A 30 -1.29 -9.31 -12.73
C LEU A 30 -1.06 -9.77 -14.16
N ASP A 31 -1.58 -10.94 -14.54
CA ASP A 31 -1.46 -11.45 -15.91
C ASP A 31 -2.21 -10.53 -16.90
N GLN A 32 -3.39 -10.04 -16.52
CA GLN A 32 -4.12 -9.04 -17.31
C GLN A 32 -3.33 -7.73 -17.47
N TYR A 33 -2.70 -7.22 -16.40
CA TYR A 33 -1.87 -6.02 -16.50
C TYR A 33 -0.67 -6.22 -17.42
N GLN A 34 -0.03 -7.40 -17.39
CA GLN A 34 1.06 -7.73 -18.29
C GLN A 34 0.59 -7.78 -19.76
N GLN A 35 -0.55 -8.41 -20.03
CA GLN A 35 -1.12 -8.48 -21.38
C GLN A 35 -1.45 -7.09 -21.93
N ILE A 36 -2.03 -6.21 -21.10
CA ILE A 36 -2.34 -4.83 -21.51
C ILE A 36 -1.06 -4.08 -21.86
N VAL A 37 -0.02 -4.20 -21.03
CA VAL A 37 1.27 -3.55 -21.29
C VAL A 37 1.90 -4.09 -22.57
N ASP A 38 1.93 -5.41 -22.77
CA ASP A 38 2.48 -6.05 -23.98
C ASP A 38 1.75 -5.60 -25.25
N SER A 39 0.42 -5.54 -25.20
CA SER A 39 -0.41 -5.03 -26.31
C SER A 39 -0.10 -3.55 -26.60
N LEU A 40 0.06 -2.74 -25.56
CA LEU A 40 0.40 -1.32 -25.68
C LEU A 40 1.80 -1.13 -26.29
N MET A 41 2.77 -1.98 -25.91
CA MET A 41 4.13 -1.97 -26.46
C MET A 41 4.13 -2.30 -27.95
N LYS A 42 3.33 -3.28 -28.39
CA LYS A 42 3.21 -3.65 -29.81
C LYS A 42 2.57 -2.55 -30.66
N THR A 43 1.66 -1.77 -30.07
CA THR A 43 0.92 -0.72 -30.77
C THR A 43 1.72 0.58 -30.88
N ILE A 44 2.70 0.81 -30.00
CA ILE A 44 3.52 2.03 -29.97
C ILE A 44 4.93 1.69 -30.49
N PRO A 45 5.22 1.87 -31.80
CA PRO A 45 6.46 1.43 -32.44
C PRO A 45 7.74 2.14 -31.96
N SER A 46 7.63 3.13 -31.07
CA SER A 46 8.74 3.92 -30.52
C SER A 46 9.02 3.65 -29.03
N CYS A 47 8.30 2.71 -28.40
CA CYS A 47 8.49 2.40 -26.98
C CYS A 47 9.47 1.25 -26.80
N GLU A 48 10.76 1.56 -26.68
CA GLU A 48 11.82 0.56 -26.45
C GLU A 48 12.00 0.20 -24.96
N TYR A 49 11.07 0.63 -24.11
CA TYR A 49 11.18 0.53 -22.65
C TYR A 49 10.06 -0.33 -22.07
N ALA A 50 10.43 -1.44 -21.42
CA ALA A 50 9.50 -2.30 -20.70
C ALA A 50 9.21 -1.74 -19.29
N PRO A 51 8.00 -1.26 -19.01
CA PRO A 51 7.69 -0.68 -17.71
C PRO A 51 7.58 -1.76 -16.63
N LYS A 52 8.23 -1.49 -15.49
CA LYS A 52 8.07 -2.32 -14.29
C LYS A 52 6.72 -2.01 -13.65
N ILE A 53 5.88 -3.02 -13.51
CA ILE A 53 4.59 -2.91 -12.83
C ILE A 53 4.75 -3.32 -11.37
N THR A 54 4.30 -2.46 -10.45
CA THR A 54 4.23 -2.77 -9.02
C THR A 54 2.78 -2.62 -8.55
N ALA A 55 2.13 -3.73 -8.24
CA ALA A 55 0.80 -3.73 -7.65
C ALA A 55 0.89 -3.79 -6.12
N THR A 56 0.21 -2.86 -5.46
CA THR A 56 0.05 -2.79 -4.01
C THR A 56 -1.42 -2.96 -3.66
N ILE A 57 -1.73 -4.04 -2.95
CA ILE A 57 -3.09 -4.32 -2.48
C ILE A 57 -3.26 -3.66 -1.12
N VAL A 58 -4.28 -2.82 -1.00
CA VAL A 58 -4.59 -2.06 0.20
C VAL A 58 -5.83 -2.67 0.86
N GLN A 59 -5.66 -3.15 2.08
CA GLN A 59 -6.76 -3.64 2.92
C GLN A 59 -7.06 -2.63 4.03
N LYS A 60 -8.11 -1.82 3.85
CA LYS A 60 -8.47 -0.76 4.82
C LYS A 60 -9.31 -1.26 6.01
N ARG A 61 -10.03 -2.37 5.85
CA ARG A 61 -10.95 -2.92 6.86
C ARG A 61 -10.48 -4.29 7.33
N ILE A 62 -9.43 -4.29 8.15
CA ILE A 62 -8.89 -5.49 8.79
C ILE A 62 -9.29 -5.56 10.27
N ASN A 63 -9.46 -6.76 10.81
CA ASN A 63 -9.80 -6.96 12.23
C ASN A 63 -8.58 -6.79 13.16
N THR A 64 -7.38 -6.62 12.61
CA THR A 64 -6.15 -6.45 13.37
C THR A 64 -6.15 -5.13 14.13
N LYS A 65 -6.23 -5.20 15.47
CA LYS A 65 -6.12 -4.03 16.36
C LYS A 65 -4.71 -3.95 16.94
N ILE A 66 -3.99 -2.88 16.58
CA ILE A 66 -2.65 -2.59 17.09
C ILE A 66 -2.76 -1.56 18.21
N PHE A 67 -2.15 -1.86 19.36
CA PHE A 67 -2.06 -0.98 20.53
C PHE A 67 -0.60 -0.74 20.92
N GLN A 68 -0.30 0.45 21.39
CA GLN A 68 0.97 0.79 22.01
C GLN A 68 0.87 0.53 23.51
N VAL A 69 1.88 -0.13 24.07
CA VAL A 69 2.00 -0.36 25.52
C VAL A 69 2.77 0.82 26.13
N LEU A 70 2.10 1.60 26.99
CA LEU A 70 2.72 2.72 27.70
C LEU A 70 3.44 2.30 28.98
N SER A 71 2.86 1.36 29.72
CA SER A 71 3.44 0.83 30.95
C SER A 71 3.25 -0.69 31.02
N PRO A 72 4.33 -1.49 31.07
CA PRO A 72 4.23 -2.91 31.31
C PRO A 72 3.88 -3.19 32.78
N GLY A 73 2.97 -4.14 33.02
CA GLY A 73 2.50 -4.52 34.37
C GLY A 73 1.28 -5.45 34.32
N ALA A 74 0.73 -5.82 35.49
CA ALA A 74 -0.45 -6.67 35.59
C ALA A 74 -1.72 -6.06 34.95
N CYS A 75 -1.77 -4.72 34.86
CA CYS A 75 -2.75 -3.96 34.10
C CYS A 75 -2.02 -3.05 33.11
N PRO A 76 -1.74 -3.52 31.88
CA PRO A 76 -1.01 -2.72 30.90
C PRO A 76 -1.87 -1.55 30.43
N ASN A 77 -1.31 -0.34 30.45
CA ASN A 77 -1.93 0.83 29.82
C ASN A 77 -1.76 0.73 28.30
N LEU A 78 -2.87 0.55 27.60
CA LEU A 78 -2.93 0.37 26.15
C LEU A 78 -3.51 1.62 25.50
N GLU A 79 -2.75 2.23 24.59
CA GLU A 79 -3.21 3.36 23.80
C GLU A 79 -3.14 3.08 22.29
N ASN A 80 -3.83 3.92 21.51
CA ASN A 80 -3.77 3.86 20.06
C ASN A 80 -2.41 4.43 19.61
N PRO A 81 -1.62 3.68 18.82
CA PRO A 81 -0.31 4.16 18.38
C PRO A 81 -0.44 5.45 17.54
N PRO A 82 0.63 6.28 17.50
CA PRO A 82 0.61 7.53 16.75
C PRO A 82 0.39 7.30 15.24
N PRO A 83 -0.17 8.29 14.52
CA PRO A 83 -0.28 8.20 13.06
C PRO A 83 1.07 7.98 12.41
N GLY A 84 1.10 7.11 11.39
CA GLY A 84 2.35 6.76 10.71
C GLY A 84 3.07 5.56 11.31
N THR A 85 2.53 4.98 12.38
CA THR A 85 3.05 3.72 12.93
C THR A 85 2.94 2.62 11.87
N THR A 86 4.09 2.04 11.55
CA THR A 86 4.23 0.93 10.60
C THR A 86 4.60 -0.33 11.38
N LEU A 87 3.87 -1.41 11.13
CA LEU A 87 4.20 -2.75 11.65
C LEU A 87 4.48 -3.66 10.46
N ASP A 88 5.72 -4.13 10.38
CA ASP A 88 6.26 -4.95 9.31
C ASP A 88 6.71 -6.35 9.76
N HIS A 89 6.72 -6.60 11.08
CA HIS A 89 7.19 -7.83 11.70
C HIS A 89 6.15 -8.44 12.65
N THR A 90 6.32 -9.73 12.96
CA THR A 90 5.52 -10.54 13.92
C THR A 90 4.09 -10.88 13.50
N VAL A 91 3.31 -9.91 13.00
CA VAL A 91 1.88 -10.08 12.66
C VAL A 91 1.66 -10.22 11.13
N THR A 92 2.65 -9.86 10.33
CA THR A 92 2.62 -9.93 8.86
C THR A 92 2.88 -11.36 8.36
N ARG A 93 2.28 -11.73 7.23
CA ARG A 93 2.52 -13.04 6.60
C ARG A 93 3.97 -13.15 6.10
N LYS A 94 4.73 -14.15 6.55
CA LYS A 94 6.16 -14.32 6.20
C LYS A 94 6.44 -14.46 4.70
N THR A 95 5.50 -15.00 3.94
CA THR A 95 5.68 -15.31 2.52
C THR A 95 5.37 -14.13 1.59
N LEU A 96 4.68 -13.10 2.08
CA LEU A 96 4.26 -11.94 1.30
C LEU A 96 4.89 -10.67 1.90
N LYS A 97 5.31 -9.73 1.05
CA LYS A 97 5.78 -8.41 1.51
C LYS A 97 4.59 -7.56 1.95
N GLU A 98 4.03 -7.87 3.10
CA GLU A 98 2.92 -7.15 3.72
C GLU A 98 3.46 -6.09 4.68
N LYS A 99 2.92 -4.86 4.61
CA LYS A 99 3.20 -3.79 5.55
C LYS A 99 1.89 -3.20 6.05
N THR A 100 1.69 -3.18 7.36
CA THR A 100 0.51 -2.54 7.96
C THR A 100 0.87 -1.12 8.35
N LEU A 101 0.17 -0.13 7.78
CA LEU A 101 0.32 1.28 8.14
C LEU A 101 -0.96 1.77 8.82
N LYS A 102 -0.84 2.28 10.05
CA LYS A 102 -1.97 2.88 10.77
C LYS A 102 -1.96 4.40 10.61
N LYS A 103 -2.90 4.93 9.82
CA LYS A 103 -3.15 6.38 9.72
C LYS A 103 -4.30 6.74 10.66
N VAL A 104 -3.97 7.11 11.89
CA VAL A 104 -4.95 7.58 12.88
C VAL A 104 -5.10 9.10 12.69
N ALA A 105 -6.26 9.56 12.23
CA ALA A 105 -6.55 10.99 12.32
C ALA A 105 -6.64 11.37 13.83
N PRO A 106 -5.95 12.42 14.30
CA PRO A 106 -6.08 12.86 15.68
C PRO A 106 -7.55 13.16 15.96
N ARG A 107 -8.15 12.50 16.95
CA ARG A 107 -9.50 12.84 17.40
C ARG A 107 -9.42 14.22 18.04
N ARG A 108 -9.94 15.23 17.32
CA ARG A 108 -10.05 16.66 17.68
C ARG A 108 -8.74 17.40 17.93
N VAL A 109 -8.25 18.03 16.87
CA VAL A 109 -7.75 19.40 16.96
C VAL A 109 -8.63 20.23 16.01
N LYS A 110 -9.45 21.14 16.55
CA LYS A 110 -10.08 22.19 15.72
C LYS A 110 -8.94 23.06 15.20
N MET A 111 -8.63 22.97 13.91
CA MET A 111 -7.88 24.01 13.21
C MET A 111 -8.85 24.78 12.33
N SER A 112 -9.13 26.01 12.74
CA SER A 112 -9.79 27.03 11.93
C SER A 112 -8.73 27.57 10.97
N THR A 113 -8.89 27.30 9.69
CA THR A 113 -8.19 28.06 8.65
C THR A 113 -9.23 28.81 7.83
N LYS A 114 -9.34 30.12 8.07
CA LYS A 114 -9.96 31.06 7.14
C LYS A 114 -9.03 31.15 5.93
N LEU A 115 -9.54 30.88 4.74
CA LEU A 115 -8.97 31.46 3.52
C LEU A 115 -9.93 32.53 3.02
N THR A 116 -9.43 33.75 3.06
CA THR A 116 -9.90 34.91 2.31
C THR A 116 -9.52 34.68 0.84
N TRP A 117 -10.38 35.19 -0.06
CA TRP A 117 -10.37 35.01 -1.53
C TRP A 117 -9.01 35.04 -2.21
#